data_AF-A0A4U6CCB9-F1
#
_entry.id   AF-A0A4U6CCB9-F1
#
_cell.length_a   1.000
_cell.length_b   1.000
_cell.length_c   1.000
_cell.angle_alpha   90.00
_cell.angle_beta   90.00
_cell.angle_gamma   90.00
#
_symmetry.space_group_name_H-M   'P 1'
#
loop_
_entity.id
_entity.type
_entity.pdbx_description
1 polymer ?
#
loop_
_entity_poly.entity_id
_entity_poly.type
_entity_poly.pdbx_seq_one_letter_code
_entity_poly.pdbx_strand_id
1 'polypeptide(L)'
;MGAAQRAILLAVEDPNFSTHSGVDFSTPGAGLTTITQSAAKRLAFEEFHPGIGKIRQTGYALGLERRLSKEQILALWLETLEMGKGPNGWMVGFHSASSAIYGRPPAELTEAEFIRLAAVLIAPASYDLVRSDAKLDERAARIQRLAAGACVPAGFSDVWLEGCQ
;
A
#
# COMPACT_ATOMS: atom_id res chain seq x y z
N MET A 1 5.33 -3.27 -12.72
CA MET A 1 5.48 -1.80 -12.52
C MET A 1 6.92 -1.42 -12.73
N GLY A 2 7.20 -0.19 -13.14
CA GLY A 2 8.56 0.33 -13.30
C GLY A 2 9.25 0.62 -11.96
N ALA A 3 10.56 0.91 -12.00
CA ALA A 3 11.36 1.16 -10.80
C ALA A 3 10.90 2.41 -10.02
N ALA A 4 10.59 3.51 -10.71
CA ALA A 4 10.11 4.75 -10.09
C ALA A 4 8.77 4.54 -9.35
N GLN A 5 7.83 3.86 -10.00
CA GLN A 5 6.54 3.48 -9.42
C GLN A 5 6.70 2.59 -8.18
N ARG A 6 7.60 1.59 -8.25
CA ARG A 6 7.92 0.75 -7.09
C ARG A 6 8.48 1.60 -5.94
N ALA A 7 9.36 2.55 -6.21
CA ALA A 7 9.93 3.43 -5.19
C ALA A 7 8.85 4.28 -4.50
N ILE A 8 7.94 4.88 -5.27
CA ILE A 8 6.80 5.65 -4.74
C ILE A 8 5.94 4.77 -3.84
N LEU A 9 5.56 3.58 -4.31
CA LEU A 9 4.69 2.68 -3.56
C LEU A 9 5.32 2.27 -2.23
N LEU A 10 6.60 1.89 -2.23
CA LEU A 10 7.30 1.51 -1.00
C LEU A 10 7.45 2.70 -0.06
N ALA A 11 7.78 3.90 -0.57
CA ALA A 11 7.92 5.10 0.26
C ALA A 11 6.61 5.48 0.99
N VAL A 12 5.45 5.10 0.45
CA VAL A 12 4.14 5.37 1.07
C VAL A 12 3.71 4.25 2.01
N GLU A 13 3.87 2.99 1.59
CA GLU A 13 3.25 1.84 2.27
C GLU A 13 4.19 1.17 3.27
N ASP A 14 5.50 1.20 3.02
CA ASP A 14 6.51 0.53 3.85
C ASP A 14 7.93 1.03 3.48
N PRO A 15 8.35 2.22 3.96
CA PRO A 15 9.51 2.94 3.41
C PRO A 15 10.84 2.19 3.56
N ASN A 16 10.91 1.25 4.50
CA ASN A 16 12.10 0.44 4.77
C ASN A 16 11.92 -1.04 4.38
N PHE A 17 10.92 -1.35 3.54
CA PHE A 17 10.48 -2.70 3.20
C PHE A 17 11.62 -3.68 2.90
N SER A 18 12.64 -3.24 2.16
CA SER A 18 13.74 -4.08 1.72
C SER A 18 14.69 -4.53 2.83
N THR A 19 14.70 -3.88 3.99
CA THR A 19 15.71 -4.16 5.03
C THR A 19 15.13 -4.80 6.28
N HIS A 20 13.88 -4.46 6.65
CA HIS A 20 13.28 -5.02 7.86
C HIS A 20 12.83 -6.47 7.66
N SER A 21 12.72 -7.26 8.73
CA SER A 21 12.31 -8.68 8.65
C SER A 21 10.84 -8.90 9.00
N GLY A 22 9.94 -8.15 8.35
CA GLY A 22 8.49 -8.30 8.50
C GLY A 22 7.80 -7.32 9.46
N VAL A 23 8.56 -6.67 10.35
CA VAL A 23 8.07 -5.58 11.20
C VAL A 23 8.97 -4.36 11.11
N ASP A 24 8.38 -3.17 11.18
CA ASP A 24 9.09 -1.90 11.32
C ASP A 24 8.38 -1.05 12.37
N PHE A 25 9.13 -0.56 13.36
CA PHE A 25 8.60 0.24 14.48
C PHE A 25 9.30 1.59 14.61
N SER A 26 10.20 1.92 13.69
CA SER A 26 11.11 3.06 13.82
C SER A 26 11.09 3.98 12.62
N THR A 27 10.79 3.46 11.43
CA THR A 27 10.84 4.26 10.21
C THR A 27 9.65 5.23 10.17
N PRO A 28 9.88 6.54 9.99
CA PRO A 28 8.80 7.50 9.78
C PRO A 28 7.89 7.07 8.63
N GLY A 29 6.57 7.12 8.85
CA GLY A 29 5.58 6.72 7.87
C GLY A 29 5.34 5.20 7.73
N ALA A 30 6.12 4.34 8.38
CA ALA A 30 5.91 2.88 8.29
C ALA A 30 4.61 2.41 8.96
N GLY A 31 4.20 3.09 10.03
CA GLY A 31 3.00 2.73 10.79
C GLY A 31 3.06 1.33 11.40
N LEU A 32 1.93 0.89 11.96
CA LEU A 32 1.84 -0.36 12.73
C LEU A 32 1.69 -1.64 11.88
N THR A 33 1.61 -1.51 10.55
CA THR A 33 1.37 -2.64 9.64
C THR A 33 2.22 -2.51 8.38
N THR A 34 3.28 -3.32 8.30
CA THR A 34 4.15 -3.43 7.11
C THR A 34 3.43 -4.12 5.94
N ILE A 35 4.02 -4.07 4.74
CA ILE A 35 3.55 -4.83 3.57
C ILE A 35 3.49 -6.34 3.89
N THR A 36 4.51 -6.87 4.55
CA THR A 36 4.55 -8.30 4.92
C THR A 36 3.42 -8.67 5.88
N GLN A 37 3.14 -7.85 6.90
CA GLN A 37 1.99 -8.06 7.78
C GLN A 37 0.67 -7.92 7.02
N SER A 38 0.59 -6.96 6.11
CA SER A 38 -0.56 -6.72 5.24
C SER A 38 -0.86 -7.94 4.35
N ALA A 39 0.19 -8.57 3.80
CA ALA A 39 0.11 -9.82 3.04
C ALA A 39 -0.31 -11.00 3.94
N ALA A 40 0.33 -11.15 5.11
CA ALA A 40 0.01 -12.21 6.07
C ALA A 40 -1.46 -12.18 6.51
N LYS A 41 -2.03 -10.98 6.72
CA LYS A 41 -3.46 -10.82 7.06
C LYS A 41 -4.36 -11.40 5.97
N ARG A 42 -4.05 -11.11 4.71
CA ARG A 42 -4.88 -11.51 3.56
C ARG A 42 -4.79 -13.00 3.25
N LEU A 43 -3.62 -13.59 3.48
CA LEU A 43 -3.37 -15.00 3.18
C LEU A 43 -3.81 -15.95 4.30
N ALA A 44 -3.77 -15.51 5.56
CA ALA A 44 -3.93 -16.40 6.71
C ALA A 44 -5.24 -16.21 7.50
N PHE A 45 -6.06 -15.22 7.16
CA PHE A 45 -7.29 -14.91 7.89
C PHE A 45 -8.46 -14.74 6.92
N GLU A 46 -9.52 -15.51 7.13
CA GLU A 46 -10.81 -15.26 6.49
C GLU A 46 -11.46 -14.01 7.09
N GLU A 47 -11.38 -13.86 8.41
CA GLU A 47 -11.84 -12.68 9.14
C GLU A 47 -10.77 -12.24 10.15
N PHE A 48 -10.39 -10.97 10.11
CA PHE A 48 -9.33 -10.42 10.95
C PHE A 48 -9.90 -9.54 12.06
N HIS A 49 -9.66 -9.94 13.30
CA HIS A 49 -9.98 -9.14 14.49
C HIS A 49 -8.69 -8.67 15.18
N PRO A 50 -8.50 -7.34 15.37
CA PRO A 50 -7.37 -6.79 16.13
C PRO A 50 -7.28 -7.36 17.56
N GLY A 51 -6.09 -7.32 18.17
CA GLY A 51 -5.80 -7.94 19.46
C GLY A 51 -4.95 -9.20 19.28
N ILE A 52 -5.43 -10.37 19.73
CA ILE A 52 -4.72 -11.65 19.54
C ILE A 52 -4.45 -11.92 18.04
N GLY A 53 -5.36 -11.51 17.15
CA GLY A 53 -5.17 -11.60 15.71
C GLY A 53 -3.93 -10.86 15.21
N LYS A 54 -3.57 -9.72 15.82
CA LYS A 54 -2.37 -8.93 15.46
C LYS A 54 -1.07 -9.67 15.84
N ILE A 55 -1.07 -10.40 16.96
CA ILE A 55 0.06 -11.25 17.36
C ILE A 55 0.23 -12.40 16.36
N ARG A 56 -0.87 -13.07 16.00
CA ARG A 56 -0.87 -14.14 14.98
C ARG A 56 -0.42 -13.61 13.62
N GLN A 57 -0.90 -12.43 13.19
CA GLN A 57 -0.49 -11.78 11.94
C GLN A 57 1.02 -11.56 11.92
N THR A 58 1.60 -11.07 13.02
CA THR A 58 3.04 -10.88 13.13
C THR A 58 3.79 -12.21 13.02
N GLY A 59 3.32 -13.27 13.68
CA GLY A 59 3.89 -14.61 13.54
C GLY A 59 3.86 -15.14 12.10
N TYR A 60 2.74 -14.97 11.39
CA TYR A 60 2.64 -15.33 9.97
C TYR A 60 3.56 -14.49 9.09
N ALA A 61 3.67 -13.18 9.34
CA ALA A 61 4.56 -12.29 8.61
C ALA A 61 6.04 -12.73 8.73
N LEU A 62 6.50 -13.04 9.95
CA LEU A 62 7.82 -13.59 10.18
C LEU A 62 8.02 -14.95 9.46
N GLY A 63 6.95 -15.75 9.39
CA GLY A 63 6.94 -17.01 8.65
C GLY A 63 7.05 -16.83 7.14
N LEU A 64 6.51 -15.75 6.57
CA LEU A 64 6.65 -15.37 5.16
C LEU A 64 8.08 -14.91 4.87
N GLU A 65 8.64 -14.02 5.69
CA GLU A 65 10.02 -13.49 5.53
C GLU A 65 11.09 -14.58 5.57
N ARG A 66 10.84 -15.68 6.28
CA ARG A 66 11.74 -16.83 6.33
C ARG A 66 11.69 -17.73 5.09
N ARG A 67 10.61 -17.66 4.30
CA ARG A 67 10.34 -18.60 3.21
C ARG A 67 10.34 -17.94 1.83
N LEU A 68 10.08 -16.65 1.77
CA LEU A 68 9.88 -15.90 0.55
C LEU A 68 10.84 -14.72 0.49
N SER A 69 11.31 -14.39 -0.71
CA SER A 69 12.05 -13.15 -0.93
C SER A 69 11.13 -11.93 -0.82
N LYS A 70 11.72 -10.74 -0.65
CA LYS A 70 10.98 -9.47 -0.64
C LYS A 70 10.18 -9.25 -1.93
N GLU A 71 10.72 -9.66 -3.07
CA GLU A 71 10.02 -9.60 -4.36
C GLU A 71 8.78 -10.50 -4.37
N GLN A 72 8.90 -11.73 -3.84
CA GLN A 72 7.78 -12.66 -3.76
C GLN A 72 6.69 -12.17 -2.79
N ILE A 73 7.08 -11.62 -1.64
CA ILE A 73 6.15 -11.02 -0.67
C ILE A 73 5.43 -9.83 -1.31
N LEU A 74 6.15 -8.93 -1.97
CA LEU A 74 5.56 -7.78 -2.65
C LEU A 74 4.60 -8.22 -3.75
N ALA A 75 4.95 -9.23 -4.56
CA ALA A 75 4.09 -9.75 -5.61
C ALA A 75 2.79 -10.35 -5.03
N LEU A 76 2.88 -11.16 -3.97
CA LEU A 76 1.70 -11.72 -3.29
C LEU A 76 0.82 -10.61 -2.68
N TRP A 77 1.44 -9.60 -2.07
CA TRP A 77 0.70 -8.47 -1.52
C TRP A 77 -0.03 -7.69 -2.61
N LEU A 78 0.65 -7.38 -3.72
CA LEU A 78 0.08 -6.67 -4.86
C LEU A 78 -1.08 -7.44 -5.51
N GLU A 79 -1.05 -8.77 -5.50
CA GLU A 79 -2.13 -9.59 -6.05
C GLU A 79 -3.35 -9.67 -5.13
N THR A 80 -3.12 -9.63 -3.81
CA THR A 80 -4.17 -9.87 -2.81
C THR A 80 -4.73 -8.61 -2.17
N LEU A 81 -4.09 -7.45 -2.38
CA LEU A 81 -4.54 -6.20 -1.78
C LEU A 81 -5.91 -5.76 -2.31
N GLU A 82 -6.66 -5.07 -1.45
CA GLU A 82 -7.98 -4.55 -1.81
C GLU A 82 -7.81 -3.14 -2.36
N MET A 83 -8.50 -2.86 -3.45
CA MET A 83 -8.39 -1.61 -4.20
C MET A 83 -9.69 -0.80 -4.19
N GLY A 84 -10.67 -1.23 -3.40
CA GLY A 84 -11.94 -0.55 -3.25
C GLY A 84 -12.94 -0.88 -4.36
N LYS A 85 -13.98 -0.06 -4.47
CA LYS A 85 -15.03 -0.26 -5.47
C LYS A 85 -14.58 0.24 -6.84
N GLY A 86 -14.66 -0.64 -7.83
CA GLY A 86 -14.45 -0.32 -9.24
C GLY A 86 -15.75 -0.39 -10.06
N PRO A 87 -15.63 -0.31 -11.40
CA PRO A 87 -16.78 -0.30 -12.31
C PRO A 87 -17.66 -1.55 -12.17
N ASN A 88 -17.05 -2.71 -11.89
CA ASN A 88 -17.72 -4.02 -11.83
C ASN A 88 -17.83 -4.60 -10.42
N GLY A 89 -17.69 -3.77 -9.37
CA GLY A 89 -17.73 -4.20 -7.97
C GLY A 89 -16.39 -4.07 -7.26
N TRP A 90 -16.19 -4.81 -6.18
CA TRP A 90 -14.97 -4.75 -5.36
C TRP A 90 -13.76 -5.25 -6.16
N MET A 91 -12.68 -4.48 -6.15
CA MET A 91 -11.44 -4.81 -6.84
C MET A 91 -10.41 -5.36 -5.87
N VAL A 92 -9.79 -6.48 -6.26
CA VAL A 92 -8.66 -7.10 -5.58
C VAL A 92 -7.52 -7.19 -6.59
N GLY A 93 -6.31 -6.86 -6.14
CA GLY A 93 -5.11 -6.86 -6.96
C GLY A 93 -4.82 -5.50 -7.60
N PHE A 94 -3.59 -5.03 -7.45
CA PHE A 94 -3.14 -3.73 -7.93
C PHE A 94 -3.14 -3.65 -9.46
N HIS A 95 -2.70 -4.72 -10.14
CA HIS A 95 -2.72 -4.79 -11.60
C HIS A 95 -4.16 -4.79 -12.11
N SER A 96 -5.02 -5.65 -11.55
CA SER A 96 -6.43 -5.75 -11.90
C SER A 96 -7.16 -4.41 -11.75
N ALA A 97 -6.89 -3.68 -10.66
CA ALA A 97 -7.45 -2.35 -10.46
C ALA A 97 -6.93 -1.32 -11.48
N SER A 98 -5.63 -1.32 -11.79
CA SER A 98 -5.08 -0.46 -12.85
C SER A 98 -5.77 -0.71 -14.19
N SER A 99 -5.94 -1.97 -14.58
CA SER A 99 -6.63 -2.32 -15.82
C SER A 99 -8.10 -1.94 -15.80
N ALA A 100 -8.79 -2.09 -14.66
CA ALA A 100 -10.19 -1.74 -14.52
C ALA A 100 -10.46 -0.22 -14.54
N ILE A 101 -9.54 0.58 -13.99
CA ILE A 101 -9.70 2.04 -13.88
C ILE A 101 -9.12 2.78 -15.09
N TYR A 102 -7.95 2.36 -15.56
CA TYR A 102 -7.19 3.08 -16.60
C TYR A 102 -7.06 2.30 -17.92
N GLY A 103 -7.49 1.04 -17.97
CA GLY A 103 -7.40 0.22 -19.19
C GLY A 103 -5.99 -0.25 -19.55
N ARG A 104 -5.00 -0.06 -18.66
CA ARG A 104 -3.58 -0.35 -18.92
C ARG A 104 -2.85 -0.85 -17.66
N PRO A 105 -1.74 -1.59 -17.81
CA PRO A 105 -0.98 -2.09 -16.68
C PRO A 105 -0.33 -0.95 -15.88
N PRO A 106 -0.02 -1.15 -14.59
CA PRO A 106 0.58 -0.12 -13.74
C PRO A 106 1.84 0.52 -14.34
N ALA A 107 2.62 -0.24 -15.10
CA ALA A 107 3.86 0.21 -15.74
C ALA A 107 3.66 1.31 -16.81
N GLU A 108 2.45 1.42 -17.36
CA GLU A 108 2.11 2.38 -18.41
C GLU A 108 1.35 3.61 -17.88
N LEU A 109 1.05 3.64 -16.58
CA LEU A 109 0.43 4.79 -15.95
C LEU A 109 1.39 5.97 -15.90
N THR A 110 0.83 7.17 -16.07
CA THR A 110 1.52 8.40 -15.68
C THR A 110 1.78 8.37 -14.17
N GLU A 111 2.75 9.17 -13.72
CA GLU A 111 3.05 9.27 -12.29
C GLU A 111 1.82 9.67 -11.47
N ALA A 112 1.04 10.64 -11.95
CA ALA A 112 -0.18 11.10 -11.28
C ALA A 112 -1.25 9.99 -11.14
N GLU A 113 -1.48 9.21 -12.21
CA GLU A 113 -2.42 8.09 -12.16
C GLU A 113 -1.92 6.98 -11.23
N PHE A 114 -0.62 6.67 -11.26
CA PHE A 114 -0.02 5.68 -10.38
C PHE A 114 -0.14 6.10 -8.90
N ILE A 115 0.16 7.37 -8.61
CA ILE A 115 0.04 7.93 -7.26
C ILE A 115 -1.41 7.87 -6.78
N ARG A 116 -2.38 8.25 -7.62
CA ARG A 116 -3.80 8.18 -7.25
C ARG A 116 -4.25 6.73 -7.00
N LEU A 117 -3.75 5.78 -7.79
CA LEU A 117 -4.00 4.36 -7.58
C LEU A 117 -3.37 3.85 -6.27
N ALA A 118 -2.16 4.27 -5.93
CA ALA A 118 -1.51 3.93 -4.65
C ALA A 118 -2.20 4.60 -3.46
N ALA A 119 -2.69 5.82 -3.61
CA ALA A 119 -3.35 6.58 -2.55
C ALA A 119 -4.58 5.85 -1.98
N VAL A 120 -5.27 5.06 -2.79
CA VAL A 120 -6.48 4.32 -2.37
C VAL A 120 -6.20 3.30 -1.25
N LEU A 121 -4.98 2.77 -1.17
CA LEU A 121 -4.64 1.55 -0.43
C LEU A 121 -4.86 1.65 1.08
N ILE A 122 -4.72 2.85 1.64
CA ILE A 122 -4.91 3.08 3.08
C ILE A 122 -6.37 2.92 3.50
N ALA A 123 -7.31 3.23 2.61
CA ALA A 123 -8.75 3.24 2.90
C ALA A 123 -9.59 2.89 1.65
N PRO A 124 -9.44 1.67 1.10
CA PRO A 124 -10.06 1.26 -0.15
C PRO A 124 -11.60 1.30 -0.10
N ALA A 125 -12.20 1.12 1.09
CA ALA A 125 -13.64 1.22 1.27
C ALA A 125 -14.16 2.68 1.30
N SER A 126 -13.29 3.65 1.57
CA SER A 126 -13.66 5.05 1.78
C SER A 126 -13.43 5.93 0.56
N TYR A 127 -12.55 5.50 -0.35
CA TYR A 127 -12.17 6.24 -1.54
C TYR A 127 -12.87 5.72 -2.81
N ASP A 128 -13.14 6.61 -3.76
CA ASP A 128 -13.69 6.28 -5.08
C ASP A 128 -12.66 6.51 -6.19
N LEU A 129 -12.19 5.41 -6.80
CA LEU A 129 -11.28 5.47 -7.95
C LEU A 129 -11.98 5.80 -9.27
N VAL A 130 -13.28 5.52 -9.39
CA VAL A 130 -14.07 5.67 -10.62
C VAL A 130 -14.57 7.10 -10.79
N ARG A 131 -14.95 7.75 -9.69
CA ARG A 131 -15.48 9.11 -9.67
C ARG A 131 -14.47 10.11 -9.11
N SER A 132 -14.80 11.40 -9.22
CA SER A 132 -14.09 12.46 -8.51
C SER A 132 -14.20 12.24 -7.01
N ASP A 133 -13.07 12.29 -6.31
CA ASP A 133 -13.00 12.15 -4.87
C ASP A 133 -11.93 13.11 -4.34
N ALA A 134 -12.38 14.23 -3.80
CA ALA A 134 -11.47 15.29 -3.34
C ALA A 134 -10.52 14.82 -2.23
N LYS A 135 -10.94 13.87 -1.38
CA LYS A 135 -10.09 13.35 -0.30
C LYS A 135 -9.01 12.41 -0.83
N LEU A 136 -9.35 11.62 -1.85
CA LEU A 136 -8.37 10.79 -2.55
C LEU A 136 -7.35 11.67 -3.30
N ASP A 137 -7.84 12.71 -3.97
CA ASP A 137 -7.01 13.64 -4.73
C ASP A 137 -6.08 14.46 -3.81
N GLU A 138 -6.56 14.86 -2.63
CA GLU A 138 -5.74 15.50 -1.59
C GLU A 138 -4.63 14.55 -1.10
N ARG A 139 -4.95 13.29 -0.82
CA ARG A 139 -3.93 12.29 -0.43
C ARG A 139 -2.92 12.07 -1.55
N ALA A 140 -3.37 11.99 -2.81
CA ALA A 140 -2.49 11.85 -3.96
C ALA A 140 -1.51 13.03 -4.05
N ALA A 141 -1.96 14.27 -3.79
CA ALA A 141 -1.08 15.44 -3.76
C ALA A 141 0.00 15.34 -2.66
N ARG A 142 -0.35 14.85 -1.46
CA ARG A 142 0.63 14.62 -0.38
C ARG A 142 1.68 13.57 -0.76
N ILE A 143 1.26 12.46 -1.39
CA ILE A 143 2.17 11.42 -1.91
C ILE A 143 3.08 12.00 -3.00
N GLN A 144 2.55 12.86 -3.87
CA GLN A 144 3.36 13.51 -4.90
C GLN A 144 4.47 14.38 -4.29
N ARG A 145 4.16 15.12 -3.22
CA ARG A 145 5.17 15.90 -2.48
C ARG A 145 6.23 15.02 -1.81
N LEU A 146 5.82 13.88 -1.24
CA LEU A 146 6.74 12.90 -0.67
C LEU A 146 7.66 12.33 -1.77
N ALA A 147 7.09 11.91 -2.90
CA ALA A 147 7.84 11.36 -4.03
C ALA A 147 8.85 12.35 -4.63
N ALA A 148 8.50 13.65 -4.64
CA ALA A 148 9.38 14.72 -5.06
C ALA A 148 10.46 15.10 -4.01
N GLY A 149 10.45 14.49 -2.82
CA GLY A 149 11.34 14.83 -1.72
C GLY A 149 11.07 16.20 -1.09
N ALA A 150 9.89 16.78 -1.35
CA ALA A 150 9.50 18.10 -0.85
C ALA A 150 9.02 18.08 0.61
N CYS A 151 8.87 16.89 1.20
CA CYS A 151 8.47 16.65 2.58
C CYS A 151 8.92 15.26 3.03
N VAL A 152 8.76 14.98 4.33
CA VAL A 152 8.92 13.66 4.94
C VAL A 152 7.80 13.43 5.95
N PRO A 153 7.45 12.17 6.28
CA PRO A 153 6.47 11.89 7.33
C PRO A 153 6.90 12.50 8.66
N ALA A 154 5.95 13.10 9.40
CA ALA A 154 6.23 13.80 10.66
C ALA A 154 6.63 12.84 11.81
N GLY A 155 6.38 11.54 11.66
CA GLY A 155 6.75 10.53 12.64
C GLY A 155 6.38 9.11 12.19
N PHE A 156 6.62 8.15 13.08
CA PHE A 156 6.37 6.72 12.80
C PHE A 156 4.95 6.42 12.33
N SER A 157 3.94 7.01 12.96
CA SER A 157 2.53 6.75 12.68
C SER A 157 1.92 7.68 11.62
N ASP A 158 2.72 8.54 10.96
CA ASP A 158 2.24 9.47 9.95
C ASP A 158 2.01 8.79 8.58
N VAL A 159 1.11 7.81 8.55
CA VAL A 159 0.71 7.06 7.33
C VAL A 159 -0.23 7.88 6.43
N TRP A 160 -0.78 8.97 6.95
CA TRP A 160 -1.62 9.92 6.22
C TRP A 160 -0.82 11.05 5.57
N LEU A 161 0.49 11.11 5.83
CA LEU A 161 1.42 12.11 5.32
C LEU A 161 0.97 13.53 5.66
N GLU A 162 0.55 13.74 6.90
CA GLU A 162 0.17 15.06 7.42
C GLU A 162 1.37 16.02 7.42
N GLY A 163 2.60 15.50 7.53
CA GLY A 163 3.83 16.28 7.31
C GLY A 163 4.06 16.74 5.87
N CYS A 164 3.22 16.30 4.93
CA CYS A 164 3.28 16.60 3.50
C CYS A 164 2.10 17.42 2.97
N GLN A 165 1.32 18.04 3.88
CA GLN A 165 0.30 19.05 3.51
C GLN A 165 0.91 20.25 2.81
#